data_AF-A0A3L7YVY2-F1
#
_entry.id   AF-A0A3L7YVY2-F1
#
_cell.length_a   1.000
_cell.length_b   1.000
_cell.length_c   1.000
_cell.angle_alpha   90.00
_cell.angle_beta   90.00
_cell.angle_gamma   90.00
#
_symmetry.space_group_name_H-M   'P 1'
#
loop_
_entity.id
_entity.type
_entity.pdbx_description
1 polymer ?
#
loop_
_entity_poly.entity_id
_entity_poly.type
_entity_poly.pdbx_seq_one_letter_code
_entity_poly.pdbx_strand_id
1 'polypeptide(L)'
;MHPPRPPALSKVPGPGACVRGCSSATRSLPTPHPKGGTSPQPTRRVRQSSGRQCASTVSFCNLAASILGYLRTRETLPKAQTVASTGVDLHLHTTASDGRWTPEGLVLRAARSGIGVIAVTDHDSIEAVEAASSAGANLGVIVVPGVEVTSSHGEHDLHVLLYGNGLRRPSAPVKEMLATLASLSHNRVVWFLNRLASQGTRLETLPIPTDPVTRYRTFDLSRALRRESIVPKFRDVAPYLAQFADAPEASIALADVIATAHEVGAVAVLAHPGRSDDSTAALSVDALENLFAEAPLDGIEAHHPQHSPDQRDEFIAFALKHRLLVTAGSDSHGPAHARQPFPHPASWVGNFLDRVLPSSIPFTSSGVRRLATDLPTSAIA
;
A
#
# COMPACT_ATOMS: atom_id res chain seq x y z
N MET A 1 -52.49 18.20 -20.22
CA MET A 1 -52.84 18.25 -18.78
C MET A 1 -51.56 18.03 -18.00
N HIS A 2 -51.13 19.02 -17.20
CA HIS A 2 -49.89 18.96 -16.41
C HIS A 2 -50.03 18.05 -15.18
N PRO A 3 -49.00 17.28 -14.80
CA PRO A 3 -48.82 16.77 -13.45
C PRO A 3 -47.96 17.73 -12.57
N PRO A 4 -48.00 17.61 -11.24
CA PRO A 4 -47.77 18.72 -10.30
C PRO A 4 -46.29 19.01 -9.96
N ARG A 5 -46.06 20.24 -9.44
CA ARG A 5 -44.77 20.78 -8.98
C ARG A 5 -44.19 20.08 -7.74
N PRO A 6 -42.87 20.02 -7.57
CA PRO A 6 -42.20 19.50 -6.36
C PRO A 6 -42.17 20.54 -5.21
N PRO A 7 -42.06 20.10 -3.94
CA PRO A 7 -41.96 20.99 -2.79
C PRO A 7 -40.56 21.58 -2.59
N ALA A 8 -40.52 22.73 -1.91
CA ALA A 8 -39.39 23.65 -1.79
C ALA A 8 -38.28 23.20 -0.81
N LEU A 9 -37.05 23.57 -1.18
CA LEU A 9 -35.81 23.45 -0.40
C LEU A 9 -35.82 24.31 0.88
N SER A 10 -35.42 23.73 2.01
CA SER A 10 -35.09 24.46 3.23
C SER A 10 -33.56 24.61 3.40
N LYS A 11 -33.18 25.76 3.96
CA LYS A 11 -31.84 26.37 3.92
C LYS A 11 -30.86 25.77 4.93
N VAL A 12 -29.60 25.67 4.51
CA VAL A 12 -28.39 25.43 5.31
C VAL A 12 -27.98 26.70 6.08
N PRO A 13 -27.52 26.61 7.34
CA PRO A 13 -26.68 27.63 7.95
C PRO A 13 -25.20 27.24 7.94
N GLY A 14 -24.34 28.19 7.53
CA GLY A 14 -22.89 28.08 7.48
C GLY A 14 -22.16 28.28 8.82
N PRO A 15 -20.81 28.25 8.83
CA PRO A 15 -20.01 28.01 10.02
C PRO A 15 -19.60 29.31 10.74
N GLY A 16 -19.74 29.32 12.07
CA GLY A 16 -19.22 30.36 12.96
C GLY A 16 -17.92 29.92 13.64
N ALA A 17 -16.90 30.77 13.55
CA ALA A 17 -15.56 30.56 14.09
C ALA A 17 -15.35 31.24 15.47
N CYS A 18 -14.43 30.65 16.26
CA CYS A 18 -13.64 31.21 17.38
C CYS A 18 -14.43 31.74 18.61
N VAL A 19 -14.00 31.57 19.87
CA VAL A 19 -12.80 32.14 20.51
C VAL A 19 -12.50 31.41 21.84
N ARG A 20 -11.22 31.45 22.21
CA ARG A 20 -10.51 30.99 23.43
C ARG A 20 -11.10 31.50 24.75
N GLY A 21 -10.78 30.81 25.85
CA GLY A 21 -10.79 31.43 27.18
C GLY A 21 -10.61 30.46 28.34
N CYS A 22 -9.36 30.21 28.75
CA CYS A 22 -9.06 29.74 30.10
C CYS A 22 -9.47 30.82 31.12
N SER A 23 -10.09 30.44 32.22
CA SER A 23 -9.94 31.16 33.50
C SER A 23 -10.20 30.25 34.69
N SER A 24 -9.17 30.20 35.53
CA SER A 24 -9.14 29.74 36.91
C SER A 24 -10.09 30.53 37.81
N ALA A 25 -10.73 29.86 38.77
CA ALA A 25 -11.12 30.51 40.02
C ALA A 25 -11.27 29.48 41.16
N THR A 26 -10.35 29.58 42.10
CA THR A 26 -10.39 29.07 43.48
C THR A 26 -11.44 29.80 44.32
N ARG A 27 -12.13 29.07 45.21
CA ARG A 27 -12.59 29.46 46.57
C ARG A 27 -13.54 28.35 47.07
N SER A 28 -13.79 28.09 48.34
CA SER A 28 -13.14 28.25 49.63
C SER A 28 -14.10 27.56 50.61
N LEU A 29 -13.55 26.82 51.58
CA LEU A 29 -14.27 26.12 52.65
C LEU A 29 -15.08 27.07 53.56
N PRO A 30 -15.97 26.49 54.38
CA PRO A 30 -16.03 26.88 55.79
C PRO A 30 -15.89 25.69 56.76
N THR A 31 -15.23 25.95 57.88
CA THR A 31 -15.14 25.16 59.13
C THR A 31 -15.75 26.01 60.27
N PRO A 32 -15.78 25.62 61.57
CA PRO A 32 -15.60 24.31 62.23
C PRO A 32 -16.67 24.03 63.33
N HIS A 33 -16.62 22.84 63.95
CA HIS A 33 -16.74 22.72 65.43
C HIS A 33 -16.02 21.45 65.94
N PRO A 34 -15.33 21.49 67.10
CA PRO A 34 -14.46 20.39 67.57
C PRO A 34 -15.01 19.70 68.84
N LYS A 35 -14.70 18.40 69.05
CA LYS A 35 -14.46 17.80 70.39
C LYS A 35 -13.65 16.48 70.29
N GLY A 36 -12.52 16.43 70.99
CA GLY A 36 -12.12 15.34 71.88
C GLY A 36 -11.36 14.11 71.35
N GLY A 37 -10.11 13.94 71.79
CA GLY A 37 -9.69 12.70 72.51
C GLY A 37 -8.82 11.65 71.79
N THR A 38 -7.54 11.62 72.20
CA THR A 38 -6.65 10.44 72.42
C THR A 38 -6.13 9.59 71.24
N SER A 39 -4.80 9.40 71.20
CA SER A 39 -4.02 8.43 70.41
C SER A 39 -4.05 7.02 71.05
N PRO A 40 -3.84 5.88 70.35
CA PRO A 40 -2.52 5.47 69.83
C PRO A 40 -2.51 4.72 68.45
N GLN A 41 -1.30 4.42 67.95
CA GLN A 41 -0.88 3.80 66.66
C GLN A 41 -1.42 2.37 66.34
N PRO A 42 -0.92 1.63 65.30
CA PRO A 42 -0.87 1.87 63.85
C PRO A 42 -1.43 0.68 63.03
N THR A 43 -1.97 0.86 61.82
CA THR A 43 -2.06 -0.26 60.84
C THR A 43 -1.92 0.16 59.39
N ARG A 44 -1.00 -0.54 58.75
CA ARG A 44 -0.61 -0.60 57.33
C ARG A 44 -1.81 -0.87 56.41
N ARG A 45 -2.08 -0.01 55.42
CA ARG A 45 -2.88 -0.36 54.24
C ARG A 45 -2.20 0.13 52.96
N VAL A 46 -1.79 -0.85 52.16
CA VAL A 46 -1.37 -0.72 50.77
C VAL A 46 -2.59 -0.29 49.95
N ARG A 47 -2.46 0.79 49.18
CA ARG A 47 -3.40 1.15 48.10
C ARG A 47 -2.62 1.21 46.80
N GLN A 48 -2.84 0.23 45.94
CA GLN A 48 -2.43 0.25 44.54
C GLN A 48 -3.24 1.34 43.82
N SER A 49 -2.55 2.26 43.15
CA SER A 49 -3.15 3.22 42.22
C SER A 49 -3.15 2.63 40.82
N SER A 50 -4.34 2.41 40.26
CA SER A 50 -4.57 2.07 38.86
C SER A 50 -4.24 3.26 37.96
N GLY A 51 -3.08 3.23 37.30
CA GLY A 51 -2.75 4.14 36.20
C GLY A 51 -3.22 3.56 34.87
N ARG A 52 -4.28 4.12 34.28
CA ARG A 52 -4.58 3.93 32.85
C ARG A 52 -3.57 4.75 32.05
N GLN A 53 -2.63 4.11 31.38
CA GLN A 53 -1.78 4.77 30.39
C GLN A 53 -2.51 4.79 29.04
N CYS A 54 -2.79 6.00 28.54
CA CYS A 54 -3.18 6.25 27.16
C CYS A 54 -1.98 5.98 26.24
N ALA A 55 -2.05 4.94 25.42
CA ALA A 55 -0.99 4.51 24.51
C ALA A 55 -0.99 5.22 23.15
N SER A 56 -1.90 6.18 22.88
CA SER A 56 -2.08 6.75 21.55
C SER A 56 -1.29 8.04 21.26
N THR A 57 -0.74 8.72 22.27
CA THR A 57 -0.03 10.00 22.09
C THR A 57 1.48 9.87 21.92
N VAL A 58 2.08 8.75 22.36
CA VAL A 58 3.54 8.55 22.34
C VAL A 58 4.07 8.26 20.91
N SER A 59 3.25 7.63 20.06
CA SER A 59 3.65 7.26 18.69
C SER A 59 3.83 8.47 17.77
N PHE A 60 2.92 9.45 17.85
CA PHE A 60 3.00 10.69 17.06
C PHE A 60 4.19 11.57 17.44
N CYS A 61 4.49 11.69 18.75
CA CYS A 61 5.64 12.47 19.21
C CYS A 61 6.99 11.89 18.73
N ASN A 62 7.12 10.57 18.63
CA ASN A 62 8.36 9.92 18.17
C ASN A 62 8.57 10.07 16.66
N LEU A 63 7.49 10.03 15.85
CA LEU A 63 7.57 10.29 14.42
C LEU A 63 7.88 11.77 14.15
N ALA A 64 7.22 12.70 14.84
CA ALA A 64 7.49 14.13 14.74
C ALA A 64 8.93 14.48 15.17
N ALA A 65 9.42 13.91 16.27
CA ALA A 65 10.79 14.09 16.73
C ALA A 65 11.82 13.46 15.76
N SER A 66 11.49 12.32 15.13
CA SER A 66 12.33 11.68 14.11
C SER A 66 12.38 12.48 12.80
N ILE A 67 11.25 13.06 12.39
CA ILE A 67 11.16 13.96 11.24
C ILE A 67 11.93 15.25 11.56
N LEU A 68 11.73 15.86 12.73
CA LEU A 68 12.48 17.06 13.16
C LEU A 68 13.99 16.78 13.29
N GLY A 69 14.38 15.61 13.76
CA GLY A 69 15.78 15.17 13.83
C GLY A 69 16.40 15.03 12.44
N TYR A 70 15.69 14.40 11.50
CA TYR A 70 16.12 14.29 10.11
C TYR A 70 16.16 15.65 9.38
N LEU A 71 15.17 16.52 9.63
CA LEU A 71 15.14 17.87 9.07
C LEU A 71 16.27 18.75 9.62
N ARG A 72 16.66 18.59 10.89
CA ARG A 72 17.84 19.28 11.48
C ARG A 72 19.16 18.84 10.85
N THR A 73 19.31 17.57 10.48
CA THR A 73 20.49 17.11 9.72
C THR A 73 20.51 17.60 8.26
N ARG A 74 19.42 18.23 7.80
CA ARG A 74 19.23 18.65 6.40
C ARG A 74 19.55 20.11 6.13
N GLU A 75 19.81 20.93 7.15
CA GLU A 75 20.21 22.35 6.97
C GLU A 75 21.54 22.51 6.20
N THR A 76 22.24 21.41 5.90
CA THR A 76 23.48 21.39 5.12
C THR A 76 23.34 20.85 3.70
N LEU A 77 22.14 20.57 3.17
CA LEU A 77 21.95 20.03 1.81
C LEU A 77 21.35 21.07 0.83
N PRO A 78 21.83 21.14 -0.44
CA PRO A 78 21.43 22.19 -1.38
C PRO A 78 19.96 22.10 -1.81
N LYS A 79 19.33 23.28 -1.98
CA LYS A 79 17.92 23.50 -2.34
C LYS A 79 17.54 23.24 -3.82
N ALA A 80 18.32 22.47 -4.57
CA ALA A 80 18.02 22.11 -5.95
C ALA A 80 17.77 20.61 -6.05
N GLN A 81 16.58 20.21 -6.52
CA GLN A 81 16.18 18.81 -6.75
C GLN A 81 17.10 18.15 -7.79
N THR A 82 18.23 17.63 -7.34
CA THR A 82 18.97 16.58 -8.02
C THR A 82 18.72 15.33 -7.21
N VAL A 83 18.16 14.29 -7.82
CA VAL A 83 18.04 12.98 -7.18
C VAL A 83 19.46 12.40 -7.10
N ALA A 84 20.20 12.82 -6.07
CA ALA A 84 21.56 12.35 -5.82
C ALA A 84 21.60 10.90 -5.29
N SER A 85 20.44 10.24 -5.16
CA SER A 85 20.35 8.85 -4.73
C SER A 85 20.32 7.90 -5.93
N THR A 86 21.21 6.93 -5.93
CA THR A 86 21.24 5.84 -6.92
C THR A 86 20.21 4.74 -6.64
N GLY A 87 19.40 4.85 -5.59
CA GLY A 87 18.49 3.80 -5.11
C GLY A 87 17.02 4.03 -5.48
N VAL A 88 16.36 2.97 -5.94
CA VAL A 88 14.91 2.91 -6.17
C VAL A 88 14.28 1.71 -5.47
N ASP A 89 12.98 1.80 -5.16
CA ASP A 89 12.17 0.65 -4.76
C ASP A 89 10.72 0.85 -5.19
N LEU A 90 10.31 0.13 -6.24
CA LEU A 90 9.08 0.40 -6.99
C LEU A 90 7.93 -0.54 -6.63
N HIS A 91 8.05 -1.32 -5.55
CA HIS A 91 7.00 -2.23 -5.11
C HIS A 91 6.96 -2.26 -3.58
N LEU A 92 6.04 -1.49 -2.99
CA LEU A 92 5.97 -1.28 -1.54
C LEU A 92 4.53 -1.17 -1.05
N HIS A 93 4.27 -1.82 0.08
CA HIS A 93 2.96 -1.91 0.70
C HIS A 93 2.87 -1.11 2.00
N THR A 94 1.72 -0.51 2.24
CA THR A 94 1.40 0.28 3.43
C THR A 94 0.24 -0.32 4.19
N THR A 95 -0.15 0.33 5.29
CA THR A 95 -1.37 -0.02 6.04
C THR A 95 -2.66 0.22 5.25
N ALA A 96 -2.59 0.80 4.04
CA ALA A 96 -3.75 0.96 3.16
C ALA A 96 -4.10 -0.33 2.42
N SER A 97 -3.31 -1.39 2.50
CA SER A 97 -3.60 -2.75 2.04
C SER A 97 -3.29 -3.79 3.13
N ASP A 98 -2.23 -4.58 2.95
CA ASP A 98 -1.79 -5.67 3.81
C ASP A 98 -0.43 -5.41 4.48
N GLY A 99 0.19 -4.28 4.13
CA GLY A 99 1.40 -3.79 4.74
C GLY A 99 1.23 -3.28 6.18
N ARG A 100 2.36 -2.97 6.81
CA ARG A 100 2.44 -2.45 8.18
C ARG A 100 3.17 -1.13 8.28
N TRP A 101 3.57 -0.56 7.15
CA TRP A 101 4.11 0.79 7.10
C TRP A 101 2.95 1.79 7.04
N THR A 102 2.94 2.77 7.92
CA THR A 102 2.20 4.01 7.61
C THR A 102 2.83 4.67 6.37
N PRO A 103 2.07 5.39 5.53
CA PRO A 103 2.61 6.07 4.35
C PRO A 103 3.84 6.95 4.67
N GLU A 104 3.79 7.73 5.75
CA GLU A 104 4.87 8.60 6.18
C GLU A 104 6.08 7.80 6.71
N GLY A 105 5.80 6.75 7.47
CA GLY A 105 6.82 5.83 7.99
C GLY A 105 7.58 5.09 6.89
N LEU A 106 6.89 4.69 5.81
CA LEU A 106 7.50 4.09 4.63
C LEU A 106 8.49 5.06 3.98
N VAL A 107 8.05 6.29 3.72
CA VAL A 107 8.89 7.32 3.09
C VAL A 107 10.10 7.67 3.96
N LEU A 108 9.90 7.79 5.28
CA LEU A 108 11.00 8.03 6.21
C LEU A 108 12.00 6.86 6.21
N ARG A 109 11.52 5.62 6.12
CA ARG A 109 12.38 4.44 6.00
C ARG A 109 13.17 4.48 4.69
N ALA A 110 12.52 4.78 3.57
CA ALA A 110 13.16 4.89 2.26
C ALA A 110 14.28 5.95 2.26
N ALA A 111 13.99 7.15 2.78
CA ALA A 111 14.96 8.24 2.91
C ALA A 111 16.20 7.81 3.73
N ARG A 112 15.98 7.13 4.86
CA ARG A 112 17.06 6.60 5.73
C ARG A 112 17.86 5.47 5.09
N SER A 113 17.28 4.76 4.13
CA SER A 113 17.94 3.69 3.37
C SER A 113 18.65 4.21 2.11
N GLY A 114 18.69 5.54 1.88
CA GLY A 114 19.31 6.11 0.68
C GLY A 114 18.52 5.89 -0.60
N ILE A 115 17.22 5.60 -0.50
CA ILE A 115 16.30 5.43 -1.62
C ILE A 115 15.68 6.80 -1.90
N GLY A 116 15.81 7.31 -3.12
CA GLY A 116 15.21 8.60 -3.49
C GLY A 116 14.08 8.53 -4.50
N VAL A 117 13.78 7.35 -5.06
CA VAL A 117 12.54 7.10 -5.78
C VAL A 117 11.87 5.85 -5.23
N ILE A 118 10.63 5.98 -4.80
CA ILE A 118 9.80 4.84 -4.42
C ILE A 118 8.49 4.84 -5.20
N ALA A 119 7.81 3.71 -5.24
CA ALA A 119 6.38 3.66 -5.57
C ALA A 119 5.60 3.05 -4.40
N VAL A 120 4.41 3.58 -4.13
CA VAL A 120 3.45 2.96 -3.21
C VAL A 120 2.47 2.19 -4.05
N THR A 121 2.38 0.88 -3.84
CA THR A 121 1.66 -0.07 -4.71
C THR A 121 0.79 -0.99 -3.87
N ASP A 122 0.06 -0.43 -2.92
CA ASP A 122 -0.89 -1.16 -2.09
C ASP A 122 -1.85 -2.02 -2.93
N HIS A 123 -2.18 -3.23 -2.45
CA HIS A 123 -3.16 -4.09 -3.12
C HIS A 123 -4.53 -3.40 -3.26
N ASP A 124 -4.99 -3.26 -4.51
CA ASP A 124 -6.30 -2.74 -4.91
C ASP A 124 -6.68 -1.41 -4.21
N SER A 125 -5.68 -0.60 -3.85
CA SER A 125 -5.86 0.61 -3.07
C SER A 125 -4.82 1.67 -3.41
N ILE A 126 -5.30 2.91 -3.53
CA ILE A 126 -4.47 4.10 -3.77
C ILE A 126 -4.58 5.11 -2.62
N GLU A 127 -5.21 4.73 -1.50
CA GLU A 127 -5.48 5.62 -0.37
C GLU A 127 -4.21 6.21 0.25
N ALA A 128 -3.10 5.46 0.22
CA ALA A 128 -1.82 5.90 0.77
C ALA A 128 -1.04 6.86 -0.14
N VAL A 129 -1.37 6.93 -1.43
CA VAL A 129 -0.55 7.62 -2.44
C VAL A 129 -0.36 9.10 -2.13
N GLU A 130 -1.42 9.83 -1.78
CA GLU A 130 -1.35 11.28 -1.52
C GLU A 130 -0.55 11.59 -0.24
N ALA A 131 -0.76 10.80 0.82
CA ALA A 131 -0.06 10.94 2.09
C ALA A 131 1.44 10.64 1.93
N ALA A 132 1.79 9.54 1.24
CA ALA A 132 3.17 9.21 0.92
C ALA A 132 3.83 10.29 0.04
N SER A 133 3.15 10.76 -1.00
CA SER A 133 3.66 11.82 -1.88
C SER A 133 3.97 13.11 -1.11
N SER A 134 3.09 13.50 -0.19
CA SER A 134 3.27 14.67 0.66
C SER A 134 4.46 14.50 1.61
N ALA A 135 4.62 13.33 2.22
CA ALA A 135 5.79 13.02 3.04
C ALA A 135 7.08 13.01 2.20
N GLY A 136 7.03 12.47 0.98
CA GLY A 136 8.13 12.42 0.04
C GLY A 136 8.66 13.79 -0.31
N ALA A 137 7.76 14.73 -0.61
CA ALA A 137 8.13 16.12 -0.89
C ALA A 137 8.93 16.77 0.25
N ASN A 138 8.57 16.49 1.51
CA ASN A 138 9.27 17.03 2.69
C ASN A 138 10.64 16.34 2.92
N LEU A 139 10.72 15.05 2.63
CA LEU A 139 11.90 14.21 2.89
C LEU A 139 12.83 14.08 1.68
N GLY A 140 12.48 14.72 0.55
CA GLY A 140 13.17 14.65 -0.74
C GLY A 140 13.28 13.24 -1.29
N VAL A 141 12.20 12.47 -1.14
CA VAL A 141 12.00 11.17 -1.80
C VAL A 141 10.87 11.38 -2.81
N ILE A 142 11.12 11.01 -4.06
CA ILE A 142 10.09 11.01 -5.09
C ILE A 142 9.20 9.79 -4.87
N VAL A 143 7.90 10.01 -4.81
CA VAL A 143 6.90 8.95 -4.73
C VAL A 143 6.17 8.88 -6.07
N VAL A 144 6.40 7.81 -6.80
CA VAL A 144 5.63 7.46 -8.00
C VAL A 144 4.29 6.90 -7.52
N PRO A 145 3.16 7.49 -7.94
CA PRO A 145 1.84 6.93 -7.66
C PRO A 145 1.71 5.55 -8.27
N GLY A 146 1.25 4.58 -7.50
CA GLY A 146 1.03 3.23 -8.00
C GLY A 146 -0.08 2.48 -7.25
N VAL A 147 -0.38 1.27 -7.75
CA VAL A 147 -1.29 0.28 -7.15
C VAL A 147 -0.89 -1.10 -7.66
N GLU A 148 -0.94 -2.12 -6.81
CA GLU A 148 -0.85 -3.52 -7.24
C GLU A 148 -2.27 -4.05 -7.41
N VAL A 149 -2.66 -4.33 -8.65
CA VAL A 149 -4.03 -4.73 -9.00
C VAL A 149 -4.12 -6.25 -9.04
N THR A 150 -5.08 -6.81 -8.29
CA THR A 150 -5.43 -8.22 -8.34
C THR A 150 -6.15 -8.53 -9.65
N SER A 151 -5.58 -9.41 -10.46
CA SER A 151 -6.09 -9.72 -11.80
C SER A 151 -6.00 -11.19 -12.14
N SER A 152 -6.64 -11.60 -13.23
CA SER A 152 -6.56 -12.97 -13.74
C SER A 152 -6.45 -13.02 -15.26
N HIS A 153 -5.82 -14.08 -15.76
CA HIS A 153 -5.77 -14.40 -17.19
C HIS A 153 -5.79 -15.92 -17.37
N GLY A 154 -6.87 -16.44 -17.95
CA GLY A 154 -7.12 -17.88 -17.98
C GLY A 154 -7.21 -18.45 -16.57
N GLU A 155 -6.40 -19.47 -16.28
CA GLU A 155 -6.33 -20.12 -14.96
C GLU A 155 -5.28 -19.45 -14.03
N HIS A 156 -4.66 -18.35 -14.45
CA HIS A 156 -3.60 -17.70 -13.70
C HIS A 156 -4.13 -16.47 -12.95
N ASP A 157 -4.03 -16.51 -11.63
CA ASP A 157 -4.08 -15.32 -10.79
C ASP A 157 -2.76 -14.55 -10.93
N LEU A 158 -2.86 -13.24 -11.18
CA LEU A 158 -1.76 -12.37 -11.54
C LEU A 158 -1.88 -11.04 -10.79
N HIS A 159 -0.73 -10.46 -10.45
CA HIS A 159 -0.68 -9.09 -9.96
C HIS A 159 -0.06 -8.17 -11.00
N VAL A 160 -0.69 -7.02 -11.20
CA VAL A 160 -0.23 -5.99 -12.15
C VAL A 160 0.02 -4.70 -11.42
N LEU A 161 1.25 -4.21 -11.49
CA LEU A 161 1.64 -2.93 -10.94
C LEU A 161 1.29 -1.85 -11.94
N LEU A 162 0.38 -0.97 -11.55
CA LEU A 162 0.09 0.24 -12.31
C LEU A 162 0.90 1.40 -11.74
N TYR A 163 1.52 2.19 -12.62
CA TYR A 163 2.31 3.37 -12.23
C TYR A 163 1.92 4.59 -13.04
N GLY A 164 1.82 5.75 -12.39
CA GLY A 164 1.77 7.02 -13.10
C GLY A 164 0.87 8.06 -12.44
N ASN A 165 1.05 9.32 -12.88
CA ASN A 165 0.39 10.47 -12.27
C ASN A 165 -1.15 10.42 -12.30
N GLY A 166 -1.73 9.68 -13.25
CA GLY A 166 -3.18 9.41 -13.28
C GLY A 166 -3.73 8.75 -12.02
N LEU A 167 -2.89 8.03 -11.26
CA LEU A 167 -3.29 7.33 -10.03
C LEU A 167 -3.27 8.21 -8.77
N ARG A 168 -2.55 9.35 -8.80
CA ARG A 168 -2.52 10.28 -7.65
C ARG A 168 -3.86 10.99 -7.44
N ARG A 169 -4.54 11.31 -8.54
CA ARG A 169 -5.87 11.91 -8.57
C ARG A 169 -6.71 11.12 -9.57
N PRO A 170 -7.18 9.92 -9.18
CA PRO A 170 -7.81 8.98 -10.10
C PRO A 170 -9.06 9.57 -10.75
N SER A 171 -9.18 9.37 -12.07
CA SER A 171 -10.41 9.58 -12.83
C SER A 171 -11.44 8.47 -12.52
N ALA A 172 -12.62 8.53 -13.16
CA ALA A 172 -13.68 7.56 -12.94
C ALA A 172 -13.27 6.10 -13.24
N PRO A 173 -12.59 5.77 -14.37
CA PRO A 173 -12.20 4.39 -14.69
C PRO A 173 -11.42 3.68 -13.57
N VAL A 174 -10.38 4.33 -13.04
CA VAL A 174 -9.59 3.77 -11.93
C VAL A 174 -10.44 3.61 -10.66
N LYS A 175 -11.30 4.58 -10.34
CA LYS A 175 -12.18 4.48 -9.17
C LYS A 175 -13.16 3.33 -9.29
N GLU A 176 -13.73 3.12 -10.49
CA GLU A 176 -14.69 2.06 -10.76
C GLU A 176 -14.03 0.68 -10.72
N MET A 177 -12.84 0.55 -11.30
CA MET A 177 -12.01 -0.66 -11.21
C MET A 177 -11.73 -1.04 -9.75
N LEU A 178 -11.21 -0.10 -8.95
CA LEU A 178 -10.89 -0.35 -7.53
C LEU A 178 -12.14 -0.60 -6.68
N ALA A 179 -13.27 0.06 -6.98
CA ALA A 179 -14.54 -0.19 -6.30
C ALA A 179 -15.10 -1.57 -6.61
N THR A 180 -14.90 -2.06 -7.85
CA THR A 180 -15.26 -3.41 -8.28
C THR A 180 -14.45 -4.44 -7.52
N LEU A 181 -13.12 -4.29 -7.50
CA LEU A 181 -12.21 -5.16 -6.74
C LEU A 181 -12.53 -5.19 -5.24
N ALA A 182 -12.78 -4.02 -4.63
CA ALA A 182 -13.19 -3.94 -3.24
C ALA A 182 -14.50 -4.69 -2.96
N SER A 183 -15.45 -4.63 -3.91
CA SER A 183 -16.73 -5.34 -3.79
C SER A 183 -16.56 -6.85 -3.95
N LEU A 184 -15.77 -7.29 -4.94
CA LEU A 184 -15.46 -8.70 -5.18
C LEU A 184 -14.73 -9.32 -3.98
N SER A 185 -13.69 -8.65 -3.47
CA SER A 185 -12.94 -9.10 -2.30
C SER A 185 -13.82 -9.20 -1.06
N HIS A 186 -14.65 -8.19 -0.80
CA HIS A 186 -15.60 -8.23 0.32
C HIS A 186 -16.60 -9.36 0.20
N ASN A 187 -17.20 -9.54 -0.99
CA ASN A 187 -18.17 -10.62 -1.22
C ASN A 187 -17.53 -11.99 -1.04
N ARG A 188 -16.29 -12.19 -1.51
CA ARG A 188 -15.52 -13.42 -1.29
C ARG A 188 -15.25 -13.68 0.19
N VAL A 189 -14.86 -12.65 0.95
CA VAL A 189 -14.67 -12.80 2.40
C VAL A 189 -15.98 -13.17 3.10
N VAL A 190 -17.07 -12.47 2.81
CA VAL A 190 -18.39 -12.77 3.40
C VAL A 190 -18.83 -14.20 3.05
N TRP A 191 -18.58 -14.63 1.82
CA TRP A 191 -18.83 -16.01 1.40
C TRP A 191 -18.03 -17.01 2.27
N PHE A 192 -16.73 -16.80 2.45
CA PHE A 192 -15.90 -17.66 3.32
C PHE A 192 -16.38 -17.68 4.76
N LEU A 193 -16.74 -16.53 5.33
CA LEU A 193 -17.24 -16.46 6.70
C LEU A 193 -18.53 -17.28 6.88
N ASN A 194 -19.45 -17.21 5.92
CA ASN A 194 -20.67 -18.02 5.94
C ASN A 194 -20.35 -19.51 5.75
N ARG A 195 -19.44 -19.85 4.82
CA ARG A 195 -19.05 -21.22 4.53
C ARG A 195 -18.40 -21.90 5.74
N LEU A 196 -17.42 -21.24 6.35
CA LEU A 196 -16.78 -21.71 7.59
C LEU A 196 -17.80 -21.85 8.73
N ALA A 197 -18.70 -20.87 8.89
CA ALA A 197 -19.72 -20.90 9.94
C ALA A 197 -20.67 -22.10 9.79
N SER A 198 -21.05 -22.45 8.55
CA SER A 198 -21.86 -23.65 8.26
C SER A 198 -21.15 -24.97 8.59
N GLN A 199 -19.82 -24.96 8.62
CA GLN A 199 -18.98 -26.09 9.01
C GLN A 199 -18.62 -26.06 10.52
N GLY A 200 -19.23 -25.16 11.29
CA GLY A 200 -19.02 -25.04 12.73
C GLY A 200 -17.82 -24.18 13.14
N THR A 201 -17.15 -23.51 12.21
CA THR A 201 -16.03 -22.60 12.49
C THR A 201 -16.46 -21.15 12.33
N ARG A 202 -16.49 -20.37 13.42
CA ARG A 202 -16.79 -18.93 13.36
C ARG A 202 -15.56 -18.14 13.74
N LEU A 203 -15.24 -17.11 12.95
CA LEU A 203 -14.13 -16.20 13.24
C LEU A 203 -14.62 -15.06 14.13
N GLU A 204 -14.20 -15.05 15.39
CA GLU A 204 -14.55 -13.97 16.33
C GLU A 204 -13.87 -12.65 15.98
N THR A 205 -12.66 -12.71 15.42
CA THR A 205 -11.87 -11.54 15.04
C THR A 205 -12.26 -10.91 13.70
N LEU A 206 -13.15 -11.58 12.95
CA LEU A 206 -13.70 -11.12 11.69
C LEU A 206 -15.16 -11.59 11.54
N PRO A 207 -16.10 -10.95 12.27
CA PRO A 207 -17.51 -11.33 12.22
C PRO A 207 -18.12 -11.04 10.85
N ILE A 208 -19.19 -11.73 10.50
CA ILE A 208 -19.98 -11.40 9.31
C ILE A 208 -20.54 -9.98 9.48
N PRO A 209 -20.29 -9.07 8.53
CA PRO A 209 -20.73 -7.69 8.64
C PRO A 209 -22.25 -7.61 8.58
N THR A 210 -22.84 -6.78 9.44
CA THR A 210 -24.30 -6.56 9.52
C THR A 210 -24.72 -5.19 8.97
N ASP A 211 -23.76 -4.40 8.51
CA ASP A 211 -23.95 -3.05 8.02
C ASP A 211 -23.36 -2.91 6.60
N PRO A 212 -23.84 -1.93 5.79
CA PRO A 212 -23.39 -1.76 4.41
C PRO A 212 -22.07 -0.99 4.27
N VAL A 213 -21.48 -0.50 5.38
CA VAL A 213 -20.28 0.34 5.38
C VAL A 213 -19.03 -0.50 5.55
N THR A 214 -19.06 -1.53 6.40
CA THR A 214 -17.93 -2.41 6.65
C THR A 214 -17.51 -3.15 5.38
N ARG A 215 -16.25 -2.95 4.97
CA ARG A 215 -15.62 -3.66 3.86
C ARG A 215 -14.46 -4.49 4.38
N TYR A 216 -14.31 -5.69 3.83
CA TYR A 216 -13.23 -6.61 4.16
C TYR A 216 -12.47 -6.96 2.91
N ARG A 217 -11.18 -7.24 3.08
CA ARG A 217 -10.29 -7.72 2.05
C ARG A 217 -9.91 -9.16 2.32
N THR A 218 -9.49 -9.89 1.29
CA THR A 218 -8.97 -11.27 1.42
C THR A 218 -7.86 -11.37 2.48
N PHE A 219 -7.05 -10.31 2.64
CA PHE A 219 -6.04 -10.27 3.67
C PHE A 219 -6.60 -10.19 5.11
N ASP A 220 -7.78 -9.58 5.32
CA ASP A 220 -8.43 -9.57 6.64
C ASP A 220 -8.82 -10.98 7.07
N LEU A 221 -9.36 -11.78 6.15
CA LEU A 221 -9.63 -13.20 6.37
C LEU A 221 -8.35 -13.96 6.72
N SER A 222 -7.28 -13.73 5.95
CA SER A 222 -5.97 -14.34 6.19
C SER A 222 -5.43 -14.02 7.59
N ARG A 223 -5.58 -12.76 8.05
CA ARG A 223 -5.20 -12.33 9.41
C ARG A 223 -6.08 -12.95 10.48
N ALA A 224 -7.38 -13.11 10.24
CA ALA A 224 -8.31 -13.69 11.20
C ALA A 224 -8.01 -15.17 11.43
N LEU A 225 -7.85 -15.95 10.36
CA LEU A 225 -7.46 -17.36 10.42
C LEU A 225 -6.15 -17.58 11.19
N ARG A 226 -5.19 -16.69 10.99
CA ARG A 226 -3.91 -16.65 11.73
C ARG A 226 -4.09 -16.35 13.22
N ARG A 227 -4.84 -15.29 13.54
CA ARG A 227 -5.04 -14.81 14.91
C ARG A 227 -5.76 -15.83 15.78
N GLU A 228 -6.71 -16.52 15.18
CA GLU A 228 -7.51 -17.55 15.85
C GLU A 228 -6.85 -18.93 15.79
N SER A 229 -5.60 -19.00 15.30
CA SER A 229 -4.79 -20.22 15.24
C SER A 229 -5.40 -21.37 14.42
N ILE A 230 -6.34 -21.07 13.53
CA ILE A 230 -6.91 -22.03 12.56
C ILE A 230 -5.86 -22.36 11.51
N VAL A 231 -5.16 -21.33 11.01
CA VAL A 231 -4.03 -21.49 10.10
C VAL A 231 -2.82 -20.74 10.66
N PRO A 232 -1.90 -21.43 11.37
CA PRO A 232 -0.84 -20.75 12.13
C PRO A 232 0.16 -19.98 11.27
N LYS A 233 0.46 -20.45 10.05
CA LYS A 233 1.44 -19.84 9.15
C LYS A 233 0.75 -19.21 7.95
N PHE A 234 1.22 -18.04 7.52
CA PHE A 234 0.62 -17.34 6.37
C PHE A 234 0.67 -18.16 5.08
N ARG A 235 1.79 -18.86 4.83
CA ARG A 235 1.97 -19.74 3.66
C ARG A 235 1.04 -20.98 3.61
N ASP A 236 0.28 -21.22 4.66
CA ASP A 236 -0.66 -22.34 4.73
C ASP A 236 -2.11 -21.82 4.53
N VAL A 237 -2.31 -20.49 4.40
CA VAL A 237 -3.64 -19.87 4.30
C VAL A 237 -4.27 -20.12 2.94
N ALA A 238 -3.58 -19.91 1.81
CA ALA A 238 -4.21 -20.20 0.54
C ALA A 238 -4.44 -21.70 0.31
N PRO A 239 -3.51 -22.62 0.67
CA PRO A 239 -3.82 -24.05 0.64
C PRO A 239 -5.06 -24.40 1.46
N TYR A 240 -5.24 -23.76 2.63
CA TYR A 240 -6.45 -23.94 3.42
C TYR A 240 -7.71 -23.43 2.70
N LEU A 241 -7.64 -22.26 2.06
CA LEU A 241 -8.77 -21.67 1.34
C LEU A 241 -9.07 -22.38 0.00
N ALA A 242 -8.06 -22.98 -0.64
CA ALA A 242 -8.19 -23.72 -1.91
C ALA A 242 -9.04 -25.00 -1.78
N GLN A 243 -9.25 -25.48 -0.55
CA GLN A 243 -10.20 -26.57 -0.26
C GLN A 243 -11.66 -26.20 -0.60
N PHE A 244 -11.94 -24.91 -0.75
CA PHE A 244 -13.24 -24.35 -1.09
C PHE A 244 -13.26 -23.95 -2.58
N ALA A 245 -13.27 -24.94 -3.46
CA ALA A 245 -13.20 -24.74 -4.92
C ALA A 245 -14.40 -23.94 -5.49
N ASP A 246 -15.49 -23.81 -4.73
CA ASP A 246 -16.68 -23.01 -5.07
C ASP A 246 -16.62 -21.56 -4.57
N ALA A 247 -15.47 -21.13 -4.02
CA ALA A 247 -15.28 -19.74 -3.61
C ALA A 247 -15.37 -18.80 -4.83
N PRO A 248 -16.08 -17.66 -4.71
CA PRO A 248 -16.16 -16.71 -5.80
C PRO A 248 -14.80 -16.08 -6.08
N GLU A 249 -14.53 -15.80 -7.36
CA GLU A 249 -13.34 -15.09 -7.81
C GLU A 249 -13.32 -13.64 -7.27
N ALA A 250 -12.11 -13.11 -7.03
CA ALA A 250 -11.93 -11.74 -6.54
C ALA A 250 -10.83 -10.98 -7.31
N SER A 251 -10.88 -11.11 -8.63
CA SER A 251 -9.97 -10.51 -9.60
C SER A 251 -10.77 -9.88 -10.74
N ILE A 252 -10.09 -9.07 -11.54
CA ILE A 252 -10.58 -8.56 -12.81
C ILE A 252 -9.69 -9.06 -13.95
N ALA A 253 -10.23 -9.14 -15.17
CA ALA A 253 -9.45 -9.64 -16.30
C ALA A 253 -8.24 -8.74 -16.57
N LEU A 254 -7.08 -9.35 -16.81
CA LEU A 254 -5.82 -8.65 -17.11
C LEU A 254 -5.98 -7.60 -18.23
N ALA A 255 -6.75 -7.92 -19.28
CA ALA A 255 -7.01 -7.01 -20.39
C ALA A 255 -7.73 -5.73 -19.94
N ASP A 256 -8.68 -5.82 -19.00
CA ASP A 256 -9.41 -4.67 -18.46
C ASP A 256 -8.50 -3.81 -17.57
N VAL A 257 -7.57 -4.43 -16.84
CA VAL A 257 -6.55 -3.71 -16.05
C VAL A 257 -5.65 -2.89 -16.96
N ILE A 258 -5.13 -3.49 -18.02
CA ILE A 258 -4.24 -2.84 -19.00
C ILE A 258 -4.99 -1.70 -19.69
N ALA A 259 -6.22 -1.95 -20.16
CA ALA A 259 -7.04 -0.92 -20.79
C ALA A 259 -7.28 0.28 -19.86
N THR A 260 -7.63 0.02 -18.60
CA THR A 260 -7.84 1.07 -17.58
C THR A 260 -6.55 1.86 -17.33
N ALA A 261 -5.40 1.18 -17.26
CA ALA A 261 -4.11 1.83 -17.08
C ALA A 261 -3.79 2.78 -18.24
N HIS A 262 -3.96 2.31 -19.48
CA HIS A 262 -3.67 3.09 -20.68
C HIS A 262 -4.61 4.29 -20.84
N GLU A 263 -5.89 4.16 -20.47
CA GLU A 263 -6.85 5.27 -20.49
C GLU A 263 -6.41 6.45 -19.62
N VAL A 264 -5.76 6.18 -18.48
CA VAL A 264 -5.27 7.22 -17.57
C VAL A 264 -3.79 7.58 -17.76
N GLY A 265 -3.17 7.05 -18.82
CA GLY A 265 -1.75 7.26 -19.12
C GLY A 265 -0.81 6.63 -18.08
N ALA A 266 -1.29 5.63 -17.33
CA ALA A 266 -0.46 4.81 -16.46
C ALA A 266 0.25 3.71 -17.28
N VAL A 267 1.30 3.16 -16.68
CA VAL A 267 2.09 2.03 -17.17
C VAL A 267 1.64 0.78 -16.43
N ALA A 268 1.36 -0.30 -17.14
CA ALA A 268 1.01 -1.61 -16.58
C ALA A 268 2.21 -2.57 -16.63
N VAL A 269 2.64 -3.07 -15.48
CA VAL A 269 3.82 -3.92 -15.32
C VAL A 269 3.42 -5.22 -14.63
N LEU A 270 3.82 -6.37 -15.16
CA LEU A 270 3.61 -7.65 -14.47
C LEU A 270 4.46 -7.71 -13.21
N ALA A 271 3.81 -7.89 -12.06
CA ALA A 271 4.48 -8.01 -10.76
C ALA A 271 5.08 -9.41 -10.60
N HIS A 272 6.30 -9.46 -10.04
CA HIS A 272 6.99 -10.66 -9.56
C HIS A 272 6.66 -11.99 -10.28
N PRO A 273 6.79 -12.11 -11.61
CA PRO A 273 6.36 -13.29 -12.38
C PRO A 273 7.04 -14.62 -11.97
N GLY A 274 8.21 -14.56 -11.34
CA GLY A 274 8.92 -15.73 -10.82
C GLY A 274 8.56 -16.09 -9.37
N ARG A 275 7.73 -15.28 -8.71
CA ARG A 275 7.19 -15.59 -7.39
C ARG A 275 6.17 -16.72 -7.57
N SER A 276 6.47 -17.84 -6.95
CA SER A 276 5.46 -18.83 -6.65
C SER A 276 5.11 -18.68 -5.19
N ASP A 277 3.86 -18.32 -4.95
CA ASP A 277 3.26 -18.47 -3.64
C ASP A 277 1.78 -18.82 -3.75
N ASP A 278 1.13 -18.64 -2.62
CA ASP A 278 -0.27 -18.87 -2.36
C ASP A 278 -1.23 -17.98 -3.17
N SER A 279 -0.75 -16.87 -3.76
CA SER A 279 -1.55 -15.90 -4.52
C SER A 279 -1.30 -15.92 -6.03
N THR A 280 -0.11 -16.31 -6.46
CA THR A 280 0.25 -16.40 -7.88
C THR A 280 1.16 -17.60 -8.15
N ALA A 281 0.98 -18.23 -9.31
CA ALA A 281 1.90 -19.26 -9.79
C ALA A 281 3.09 -18.62 -10.50
N ALA A 282 4.30 -19.16 -10.29
CA ALA A 282 5.46 -18.71 -11.05
C ALA A 282 5.26 -19.05 -12.53
N LEU A 283 5.46 -18.08 -13.39
CA LEU A 283 5.32 -18.22 -14.83
C LEU A 283 6.64 -18.64 -15.47
N SER A 284 6.58 -19.64 -16.35
CA SER A 284 7.67 -19.92 -17.27
C SER A 284 7.74 -18.85 -18.36
N VAL A 285 8.88 -18.76 -19.05
CA VAL A 285 9.01 -17.87 -20.22
C VAL A 285 7.97 -18.19 -21.29
N ASP A 286 7.65 -19.47 -21.53
CA ASP A 286 6.60 -19.84 -22.49
C ASP A 286 5.21 -19.36 -22.07
N ALA A 287 4.89 -19.43 -20.76
CA ALA A 287 3.65 -18.88 -20.24
C ALA A 287 3.59 -17.35 -20.39
N LEU A 288 4.73 -16.68 -20.18
CA LEU A 288 4.86 -15.24 -20.43
C LEU A 288 4.67 -14.87 -21.90
N GLU A 289 5.21 -15.65 -22.85
CA GLU A 289 5.02 -15.42 -24.28
C GLU A 289 3.54 -15.51 -24.66
N ASN A 290 2.82 -16.52 -24.17
CA ASN A 290 1.39 -16.68 -24.43
C ASN A 290 0.57 -15.53 -23.84
N LEU A 291 0.80 -15.22 -22.56
CA LEU A 291 0.14 -14.12 -21.87
C LEU A 291 0.36 -12.80 -22.59
N PHE A 292 1.61 -12.52 -22.99
CA PHE A 292 1.97 -11.26 -23.64
C PHE A 292 1.39 -11.13 -25.05
N ALA A 293 1.21 -12.25 -25.78
CA ALA A 293 0.57 -12.24 -27.09
C ALA A 293 -0.90 -11.78 -27.04
N GLU A 294 -1.59 -12.05 -25.93
CA GLU A 294 -3.01 -11.71 -25.75
C GLU A 294 -3.23 -10.41 -24.98
N ALA A 295 -2.34 -10.09 -24.05
CA ALA A 295 -2.43 -8.96 -23.14
C ALA A 295 -1.07 -8.23 -23.05
N PRO A 296 -0.76 -7.34 -24.00
CA PRO A 296 0.54 -6.70 -24.08
C PRO A 296 0.72 -5.65 -22.97
N LEU A 297 1.39 -6.07 -21.90
CA LEU A 297 1.84 -5.21 -20.81
C LEU A 297 2.93 -4.23 -21.27
N ASP A 298 3.14 -3.16 -20.51
CA ASP A 298 4.21 -2.20 -20.79
C ASP A 298 5.55 -2.64 -20.18
N GLY A 299 5.53 -3.52 -19.18
CA GLY A 299 6.71 -3.89 -18.42
C GLY A 299 6.61 -5.20 -17.65
N ILE A 300 7.75 -5.59 -17.10
CA ILE A 300 7.90 -6.76 -16.21
C ILE A 300 8.81 -6.40 -15.02
N GLU A 301 8.41 -6.82 -13.82
CA GLU A 301 9.26 -6.71 -12.63
C GLU A 301 10.32 -7.82 -12.66
N ALA A 302 11.46 -7.56 -13.30
CA ALA A 302 12.53 -8.55 -13.35
C ALA A 302 13.26 -8.66 -12.00
N HIS A 303 13.50 -7.55 -11.31
CA HIS A 303 14.29 -7.53 -10.08
C HIS A 303 13.42 -7.61 -8.81
N HIS A 304 13.16 -8.82 -8.34
CA HIS A 304 12.40 -9.09 -7.13
C HIS A 304 13.15 -10.07 -6.19
N PRO A 305 13.06 -9.96 -4.85
CA PRO A 305 13.81 -10.81 -3.91
C PRO A 305 13.52 -12.31 -4.03
N GLN A 306 12.36 -12.69 -4.56
CA GLN A 306 12.01 -14.10 -4.76
C GLN A 306 12.42 -14.65 -6.13
N HIS A 307 13.00 -13.83 -7.01
CA HIS A 307 13.53 -14.33 -8.28
C HIS A 307 14.96 -14.86 -8.08
N SER A 308 15.17 -16.10 -8.51
CA SER A 308 16.51 -16.65 -8.64
C SER A 308 17.36 -15.82 -9.62
N PRO A 309 18.70 -15.92 -9.60
CA PRO A 309 19.55 -15.34 -10.64
C PRO A 309 19.06 -15.69 -12.06
N ASP A 310 18.78 -16.98 -12.31
CA ASP A 310 18.37 -17.47 -13.63
C ASP A 310 17.03 -16.86 -14.07
N GLN A 311 16.03 -16.83 -13.19
CA GLN A 311 14.74 -16.17 -13.49
C GLN A 311 14.92 -14.68 -13.79
N ARG A 312 15.81 -13.98 -13.07
CA ARG A 312 16.09 -12.56 -13.36
C ARG A 312 16.67 -12.38 -14.76
N ASP A 313 17.64 -13.22 -15.13
CA ASP A 313 18.27 -13.15 -16.44
C ASP A 313 17.27 -13.49 -17.56
N GLU A 314 16.40 -14.48 -17.34
CA GLU A 314 15.30 -14.84 -18.24
C GLU A 314 14.30 -13.69 -18.42
N PHE A 315 13.83 -13.06 -17.34
CA PHE A 315 12.88 -11.95 -17.40
C PHE A 315 13.49 -10.69 -18.02
N ILE A 316 14.79 -10.41 -17.79
CA ILE A 316 15.51 -9.35 -18.48
C ILE A 316 15.60 -9.66 -19.97
N ALA A 317 15.98 -10.88 -20.36
CA ALA A 317 16.05 -11.28 -21.76
C ALA A 317 14.68 -11.19 -22.46
N PHE A 318 13.61 -11.61 -21.78
CA PHE A 318 12.23 -11.45 -22.24
C PHE A 318 11.88 -9.97 -22.44
N ALA A 319 12.19 -9.11 -21.47
CA ALA A 319 11.96 -7.68 -21.58
C ALA A 319 12.70 -7.05 -22.76
N LEU A 320 13.95 -7.46 -23.01
CA LEU A 320 14.74 -7.01 -24.16
C LEU A 320 14.13 -7.44 -25.48
N LYS A 321 13.71 -8.69 -25.59
CA LYS A 321 13.08 -9.26 -26.79
C LYS A 321 11.82 -8.50 -27.18
N HIS A 322 10.98 -8.18 -26.20
CA HIS A 322 9.67 -7.55 -26.40
C HIS A 322 9.65 -6.03 -26.18
N ARG A 323 10.82 -5.43 -25.93
CA ARG A 323 10.99 -3.98 -25.69
C ARG A 323 10.18 -3.45 -24.49
N LEU A 324 10.07 -4.28 -23.45
CA LEU A 324 9.35 -3.97 -22.22
C LEU A 324 10.18 -3.12 -21.27
N LEU A 325 9.49 -2.38 -20.42
CA LEU A 325 10.08 -1.72 -19.27
C LEU A 325 10.48 -2.76 -18.21
N VAL A 326 11.62 -2.53 -17.56
CA VAL A 326 12.07 -3.34 -16.42
C VAL A 326 11.87 -2.54 -15.14
N THR A 327 11.28 -3.15 -14.12
CA THR A 327 11.15 -2.58 -12.78
C THR A 327 11.90 -3.41 -11.71
N ALA A 328 12.01 -2.83 -10.51
CA ALA A 328 12.68 -3.43 -9.37
C ALA A 328 11.96 -3.03 -8.08
N GLY A 329 11.69 -4.00 -7.23
CA GLY A 329 10.91 -3.79 -6.01
C GLY A 329 11.21 -4.81 -4.92
N SER A 330 11.17 -4.36 -3.66
CA SER A 330 11.41 -5.23 -2.50
C SER A 330 10.17 -6.01 -2.08
N ASP A 331 8.98 -5.59 -2.52
CA ASP A 331 7.70 -6.12 -2.08
C ASP A 331 7.57 -6.09 -0.54
N SER A 332 8.00 -4.95 0.04
CA SER A 332 8.08 -4.78 1.50
C SER A 332 6.70 -4.52 2.11
N HIS A 333 6.30 -5.41 3.01
CA HIS A 333 5.03 -5.36 3.75
C HIS A 333 5.16 -4.87 5.21
N GLY A 334 6.34 -4.42 5.66
CA GLY A 334 6.45 -3.83 7.00
C GLY A 334 7.78 -4.01 7.73
N PRO A 335 8.00 -3.26 8.82
CA PRO A 335 9.22 -3.30 9.62
C PRO A 335 9.47 -4.65 10.33
N ALA A 336 8.42 -5.44 10.53
CA ALA A 336 8.49 -6.78 11.14
C ALA A 336 8.44 -7.92 10.11
N HIS A 337 8.45 -7.60 8.81
CA HIS A 337 8.59 -8.57 7.72
C HIS A 337 10.05 -8.71 7.29
N ALA A 338 10.39 -9.87 6.73
CA ALA A 338 11.73 -10.19 6.26
C ALA A 338 12.21 -9.23 5.13
N ARG A 339 11.26 -8.70 4.34
CA ARG A 339 11.52 -7.80 3.22
C ARG A 339 11.34 -6.34 3.66
N GLN A 340 12.46 -5.63 3.79
CA GLN A 340 12.52 -4.20 4.08
C GLN A 340 12.72 -3.42 2.77
N PRO A 341 12.35 -2.12 2.71
CA PRO A 341 12.66 -1.30 1.55
C PRO A 341 14.16 -1.36 1.21
N PHE A 342 14.47 -1.63 -0.05
CA PHE A 342 15.82 -1.94 -0.52
C PHE A 342 16.26 -0.96 -1.64
N PRO A 343 17.46 -0.36 -1.57
CA PRO A 343 17.93 0.59 -2.58
C PRO A 343 18.43 -0.13 -3.83
N HIS A 344 17.52 -0.61 -4.68
CA HIS A 344 17.87 -1.18 -5.98
C HIS A 344 18.59 -0.13 -6.84
N PRO A 345 19.63 -0.49 -7.61
CA PRO A 345 20.27 0.45 -8.52
C PRO A 345 19.28 1.01 -9.54
N ALA A 346 19.11 2.33 -9.53
CA ALA A 346 18.24 3.02 -10.48
C ALA A 346 18.65 2.79 -11.94
N SER A 347 19.93 2.50 -12.17
CA SER A 347 20.46 2.09 -13.47
C SER A 347 19.78 0.85 -14.05
N TRP A 348 19.19 -0.01 -13.22
CA TRP A 348 18.46 -1.20 -13.69
C TRP A 348 17.12 -0.85 -14.34
N VAL A 349 16.55 0.30 -14.00
CA VAL A 349 15.18 0.67 -14.37
C VAL A 349 15.09 2.03 -15.09
N GLY A 350 16.19 2.47 -15.72
CA GLY A 350 16.30 3.81 -16.31
C GLY A 350 15.18 4.15 -17.30
N ASN A 351 14.88 3.24 -18.24
CA ASN A 351 13.79 3.43 -19.21
C ASN A 351 12.42 3.58 -18.55
N PHE A 352 12.18 2.88 -17.44
CA PHE A 352 10.95 3.01 -16.66
C PHE A 352 10.89 4.39 -16.00
N LEU A 353 11.98 4.84 -15.37
CA LEU A 353 12.03 6.15 -14.72
C LEU A 353 11.80 7.29 -15.71
N ASP A 354 12.39 7.23 -16.91
CA ASP A 354 12.16 8.20 -17.98
C ASP A 354 10.69 8.25 -18.43
N ARG A 355 9.95 7.14 -18.29
CA ARG A 355 8.54 7.05 -18.64
C ARG A 355 7.62 7.66 -17.58
N VAL A 356 7.91 7.44 -16.30
CA VAL A 356 6.99 7.80 -15.20
C VAL A 356 7.35 9.10 -14.48
N LEU A 357 8.59 9.57 -14.59
CA LEU A 357 9.03 10.81 -13.97
C LEU A 357 8.93 12.01 -14.93
N PRO A 358 8.63 13.22 -14.42
CA PRO A 358 8.69 14.42 -15.22
C PRO A 358 10.09 14.67 -15.79
N SER A 359 10.17 15.15 -17.03
CA SER A 359 11.43 15.48 -17.73
C SER A 359 12.28 16.53 -17.00
N SER A 360 11.68 17.28 -16.07
CA SER A 360 12.33 18.29 -15.24
C SER A 360 13.10 17.72 -14.05
N ILE A 361 13.02 16.41 -13.80
CA ILE A 361 13.81 15.73 -12.77
C ILE A 361 15.00 15.08 -13.48
N PRO A 362 16.19 15.73 -13.51
CA PRO A 362 17.36 15.15 -14.17
C PRO A 362 17.80 13.91 -13.40
N PHE A 363 17.56 12.74 -13.98
CA PHE A 363 18.16 11.50 -13.53
C PHE A 363 19.40 11.23 -14.38
N THR A 364 20.59 11.25 -13.77
CA THR A 364 21.80 10.88 -14.49
C THR A 364 21.82 9.37 -14.66
N SER A 365 21.34 8.88 -15.79
CA SER A 365 21.52 7.49 -16.26
C SER A 365 22.97 7.17 -16.63
N SER A 366 23.95 7.95 -16.16
CA SER A 366 25.38 7.81 -16.43
C SER A 366 25.90 6.49 -15.83
N GLY A 367 25.70 5.41 -16.58
CA GLY A 367 26.01 4.04 -16.18
C GLY A 367 25.16 3.00 -16.91
N VAL A 368 23.99 3.38 -17.44
CA VAL A 368 23.18 2.52 -18.29
C VAL A 368 23.68 2.74 -19.71
N ARG A 369 24.25 1.70 -20.35
CA ARG A 369 24.15 1.63 -21.81
C ARG A 369 22.66 1.79 -22.10
N ARG A 370 22.24 2.94 -22.65
CA ARG A 370 20.95 3.02 -23.35
C ARG A 370 20.89 1.71 -24.12
N LEU A 371 19.93 0.86 -23.80
CA LEU A 371 19.65 -0.29 -24.65
C LEU A 371 19.37 0.33 -26.00
N ALA A 372 20.37 0.26 -26.86
CA ALA A 372 20.43 1.07 -28.05
C ALA A 372 19.20 0.69 -28.87
N THR A 373 18.23 1.57 -28.90
CA THR A 373 17.06 1.48 -29.79
C THR A 373 17.47 1.66 -31.26
N ASP A 374 18.76 1.89 -31.51
CA ASP A 374 19.36 2.03 -32.84
C ASP A 374 19.91 0.67 -33.30
N LEU A 375 19.01 -0.27 -33.61
CA LEU A 375 19.30 -1.22 -34.67
C LEU A 375 18.91 -0.55 -35.99
N PRO A 376 19.80 -0.52 -37.00
CA PRO A 376 19.55 0.18 -38.25
C PRO A 376 18.27 -0.35 -38.90
N THR A 377 17.46 0.58 -39.43
CA THR A 377 16.19 0.39 -40.13
C THR A 377 16.28 -0.47 -41.40
N SER A 378 17.41 -1.17 -41.63
CA SER A 378 17.67 -1.99 -42.81
C SER A 378 17.40 -3.48 -42.61
N ALA A 379 16.70 -3.88 -41.55
CA ALA A 379 16.33 -5.29 -41.29
C ALA A 379 14.80 -5.52 -41.25
N ILE A 380 14.05 -4.80 -42.08
CA ILE A 380 12.69 -5.18 -42.47
C ILE A 380 12.69 -5.29 -43.99
N ALA A 381 12.80 -6.53 -44.48
CA ALA A 381 12.45 -6.94 -45.83
C ALA A 381 11.59 -8.21 -45.69
#